data_AF-A0A7V2SLB0-F1
#
_entry.id   AF-A0A7V2SLB0-F1
#
_cell.length_a   1.000
_cell.length_b   1.000
_cell.length_c   1.000
_cell.angle_alpha   90.00
_cell.angle_beta   90.00
_cell.angle_gamma   90.00
#
_symmetry.space_group_name_H-M   'P 1'
#
loop_
_entity.id
_entity.type
_entity.pdbx_description
1 polymer ?
#
loop_
_entity_poly.entity_id
_entity_poly.type
_entity_poly.pdbx_seq_one_letter_code
_entity_poly.pdbx_strand_id
1 'polypeptide(L)'
;MGLSKNRDVFITCAVTGSGDTTGRSDKVPVTPEQIANAAIEAAREGAAVAHIHVRDPQTGVPSRDVRLYGEVVEQIKASGVDVVLNLTAGTGGDLTLASAECP
;
A
#
# COMPACT_ATOMS: atom_id res chain seq x y z
N MET A 1 33.56 -2.43 -4.38
CA MET A 1 32.74 -2.88 -5.53
C MET A 1 31.79 -1.74 -5.86
N GLY A 2 31.86 -1.17 -7.06
CA GLY A 2 30.94 -0.09 -7.44
C GLY A 2 29.54 -0.64 -7.74
N LEU A 3 28.50 0.14 -7.47
CA LEU A 3 27.13 -0.23 -7.87
C LEU A 3 27.05 -0.29 -9.40
N SER A 4 26.73 -1.45 -9.96
CA SER A 4 26.38 -1.60 -11.38
C SER A 4 24.89 -1.36 -11.58
N LYS A 5 24.50 -0.52 -12.54
CA LYS A 5 23.08 -0.29 -12.86
C LYS A 5 22.43 -1.59 -13.34
N ASN A 6 21.29 -1.96 -12.74
CA ASN A 6 20.43 -2.99 -13.30
C ASN A 6 19.71 -2.43 -14.54
N ARG A 7 19.71 -3.20 -15.64
CA ARG A 7 18.94 -2.86 -16.86
C ARG A 7 17.54 -3.45 -16.83
N ASP A 8 17.30 -4.44 -15.99
CA ASP A 8 15.99 -5.02 -15.75
C ASP A 8 15.26 -4.14 -14.73
N VAL A 9 14.41 -3.26 -15.25
CA VAL A 9 13.64 -2.32 -14.44
C VAL A 9 12.38 -3.01 -13.93
N PHE A 10 12.09 -2.83 -12.65
CA PHE A 10 10.79 -3.18 -12.09
C PHE A 10 10.07 -1.90 -11.65
N ILE A 11 8.75 -1.92 -11.79
CA ILE A 11 7.87 -0.81 -11.40
C ILE A 11 7.22 -1.16 -10.06
N THR A 12 7.29 -0.23 -9.11
CA THR A 12 6.53 -0.28 -7.86
C THR A 12 5.38 0.72 -7.94
N CYS A 13 4.15 0.28 -7.66
CA CYS A 13 2.99 1.15 -7.56
C CYS A 13 2.60 1.33 -6.09
N ALA A 14 2.64 2.56 -5.58
CA ALA A 14 2.13 2.91 -4.25
C ALA A 14 0.68 3.40 -4.40
N VAL A 15 -0.27 2.51 -4.09
CA VAL A 15 -1.66 2.65 -4.59
C VAL A 15 -2.50 3.66 -3.81
N THR A 16 -2.13 4.03 -2.58
CA THR A 16 -2.91 4.97 -1.75
C THR A 16 -2.06 5.88 -0.85
N GLY A 17 -1.06 5.32 -0.16
CA GLY A 17 -0.23 6.05 0.82
C GLY A 17 -0.99 6.43 2.10
N SER A 18 -0.37 7.28 2.92
CA SER A 18 -0.93 7.79 4.19
C SER A 18 -1.05 9.32 4.24
N GLY A 19 -0.77 10.01 3.13
CA GLY A 19 -0.96 11.46 3.06
C GLY A 19 -2.44 11.86 3.16
N ASP A 20 -2.67 13.13 3.49
CA ASP A 20 -3.98 13.79 3.41
C ASP A 20 -4.35 14.04 1.94
N THR A 21 -4.75 12.97 1.26
CA THR A 21 -4.98 12.93 -0.19
C THR A 21 -6.41 12.54 -0.57
N THR A 22 -7.17 11.90 0.33
CA THR A 22 -8.54 11.42 0.03
C THR A 22 -9.52 12.54 -0.27
N GLY A 23 -9.35 13.71 0.35
CA GLY A 23 -10.12 14.91 0.02
C GLY A 23 -9.67 15.64 -1.25
N ARG A 24 -8.55 15.23 -1.87
CA ARG A 24 -7.96 15.88 -3.05
C ARG A 24 -8.33 15.20 -4.37
N SER A 25 -8.71 13.92 -4.33
CA SER A 25 -9.16 13.17 -5.51
C SER A 25 -10.07 12.01 -5.11
N ASP A 26 -11.14 11.83 -5.87
CA ASP A 26 -12.05 10.67 -5.80
C ASP A 26 -11.38 9.35 -6.24
N LYS A 27 -10.19 9.40 -6.82
CA LYS A 27 -9.43 8.24 -7.29
C LYS A 27 -8.53 7.62 -6.24
N VAL A 28 -8.37 8.25 -5.07
CA VAL A 28 -7.58 7.67 -3.98
C VAL A 28 -8.36 6.49 -3.39
N PRO A 29 -7.85 5.25 -3.47
CA PRO A 29 -8.57 4.10 -2.93
C PRO A 29 -8.50 4.12 -1.39
N VAL A 30 -9.63 3.85 -0.75
CA VAL A 30 -9.81 3.95 0.71
C VAL A 30 -10.16 2.62 1.33
N THR A 31 -11.17 1.92 0.80
CA THR A 31 -11.59 0.63 1.36
C THR A 31 -10.61 -0.50 1.01
N PRO A 32 -10.56 -1.60 1.78
CA PRO A 32 -9.75 -2.77 1.43
C PRO A 32 -9.97 -3.25 0.00
N GLU A 33 -11.24 -3.32 -0.43
CA GLU A 33 -11.60 -3.71 -1.80
C GLU A 33 -11.04 -2.74 -2.85
N GLN A 34 -11.18 -1.43 -2.64
CA GLN A 34 -10.63 -0.44 -3.57
C GLN A 34 -9.10 -0.54 -3.66
N ILE A 35 -8.43 -0.73 -2.52
CA ILE A 35 -6.97 -0.83 -2.44
C ILE A 35 -6.48 -2.11 -3.12
N ALA A 36 -7.14 -3.24 -2.87
CA ALA A 36 -6.83 -4.52 -3.52
C ALA A 36 -7.03 -4.43 -5.04
N ASN A 37 -8.16 -3.88 -5.48
CA ASN A 37 -8.45 -3.70 -6.90
C ASN A 37 -7.41 -2.81 -7.59
N ALA A 38 -7.00 -1.70 -6.96
CA ALA A 38 -5.95 -0.83 -7.48
C ALA A 38 -4.59 -1.55 -7.58
N ALA A 39 -4.24 -2.38 -6.60
CA ALA A 39 -3.01 -3.18 -6.64
C ALA A 39 -3.04 -4.24 -7.75
N ILE A 40 -4.18 -4.93 -7.93
CA ILE A 40 -4.39 -5.92 -8.98
C ILE A 40 -4.33 -5.27 -10.36
N GLU A 41 -4.98 -4.12 -10.54
CA GLU A 41 -4.94 -3.36 -11.80
C GLU A 41 -3.51 -2.92 -12.11
N ALA A 42 -2.82 -2.30 -11.15
CA ALA A 42 -1.42 -1.89 -11.34
C ALA A 42 -0.51 -3.06 -11.72
N ALA A 43 -0.70 -4.23 -11.10
CA ALA A 43 0.08 -5.42 -11.42
C ALA A 43 -0.19 -5.95 -12.83
N ARG A 44 -1.47 -5.97 -13.25
CA ARG A 44 -1.86 -6.36 -14.62
C ARG A 44 -1.29 -5.42 -15.69
N GLU A 45 -1.11 -4.14 -15.34
CA GLU A 45 -0.49 -3.12 -16.21
C GLU A 45 1.04 -3.07 -16.11
N GLY A 46 1.67 -3.99 -15.36
CA GLY A 46 3.12 -4.20 -15.35
C GLY A 46 3.86 -3.77 -14.08
N ALA A 47 3.16 -3.42 -12.99
CA ALA A 47 3.79 -3.24 -11.70
C ALA A 47 4.24 -4.61 -11.13
N ALA A 48 5.53 -4.75 -10.87
CA ALA A 48 6.07 -5.95 -10.22
C ALA A 48 5.83 -5.95 -8.70
N VAL A 49 5.64 -4.76 -8.12
CA VAL A 49 5.46 -4.55 -6.68
C VAL A 49 4.29 -3.61 -6.43
N ALA A 50 3.42 -3.97 -5.50
CA ALA A 50 2.41 -3.09 -4.95
C ALA A 50 2.81 -2.67 -3.51
N HIS A 51 2.98 -1.37 -3.29
CA HIS A 51 3.21 -0.80 -1.97
C HIS A 51 1.88 -0.41 -1.33
N ILE A 52 1.57 -1.02 -0.19
CA ILE A 52 0.25 -0.98 0.43
C ILE A 52 0.30 -0.22 1.75
N HIS A 53 -0.62 0.74 1.86
CA HIS A 53 -1.13 1.28 3.11
C HIS A 53 -2.61 0.92 3.20
N VAL A 54 -3.18 0.95 4.41
CA VAL A 54 -4.64 0.87 4.61
C VAL A 54 -5.15 2.17 5.23
N ARG A 55 -6.44 2.43 5.02
CA ARG A 55 -7.16 3.58 5.53
C ARG A 55 -8.41 3.12 6.26
N ASP A 56 -8.88 3.95 7.18
CA ASP A 56 -10.18 3.75 7.79
C ASP A 56 -11.27 3.84 6.70
N PRO A 57 -12.10 2.79 6.50
CA PRO A 57 -13.08 2.77 5.40
C PRO A 57 -14.19 3.82 5.50
N GLN A 58 -14.44 4.36 6.70
CA GLN A 58 -15.51 5.34 6.94
C GLN A 58 -15.02 6.78 6.77
N THR A 59 -13.77 7.04 7.15
CA THR A 59 -13.23 8.40 7.25
C THR A 59 -12.11 8.69 6.25
N GLY A 60 -11.47 7.67 5.69
CA GLY A 60 -10.35 7.79 4.75
C GLY A 60 -9.01 8.18 5.41
N VAL A 61 -8.97 8.36 6.73
CA VAL A 61 -7.73 8.64 7.44
C VAL A 61 -6.80 7.42 7.42
N PRO A 62 -5.47 7.60 7.50
CA PRO A 62 -4.53 6.47 7.55
C PRO A 62 -4.83 5.53 8.72
N SER A 63 -4.68 4.23 8.49
CA SER A 63 -4.88 3.21 9.52
C SER A 63 -3.69 2.24 9.59
N ARG A 64 -3.50 1.64 10.77
CA ARG A 64 -2.54 0.57 11.04
C ARG A 64 -3.24 -0.74 11.45
N ASP A 65 -4.57 -0.83 11.29
CA ASP A 65 -5.31 -2.04 11.66
C ASP A 65 -4.91 -3.21 10.75
N VAL A 66 -4.26 -4.21 11.36
CA VAL A 66 -3.76 -5.42 10.68
C VAL A 66 -4.90 -6.20 10.01
N ARG A 67 -6.13 -6.09 10.51
CA ARG A 67 -7.29 -6.75 9.88
C ARG A 67 -7.54 -6.22 8.48
N LEU A 68 -7.44 -4.90 8.30
CA LEU A 68 -7.62 -4.26 6.98
C LEU A 68 -6.50 -4.67 6.01
N TYR A 69 -5.26 -4.81 6.49
CA TYR A 69 -4.17 -5.37 5.68
C TYR A 69 -4.47 -6.81 5.27
N GLY A 70 -4.97 -7.63 6.20
CA GLY A 70 -5.37 -9.01 5.94
C GLY A 70 -6.43 -9.10 4.84
N GLU A 71 -7.46 -8.25 4.89
CA GLU A 71 -8.51 -8.19 3.86
C GLU A 71 -7.94 -7.86 2.48
N VAL A 72 -7.06 -6.86 2.38
CA VAL A 72 -6.39 -6.50 1.12
C VAL A 72 -5.54 -7.66 0.59
N VAL A 73 -4.72 -8.28 1.45
CA VAL A 73 -3.81 -9.38 1.06
C VAL A 73 -4.61 -10.59 0.57
N GLU A 74 -5.66 -10.98 1.28
CA GLU A 74 -6.49 -12.13 0.88
C GLU A 74 -7.20 -11.87 -0.44
N GLN A 75 -7.70 -10.66 -0.69
CA GLN A 75 -8.31 -10.30 -1.97
C GLN A 75 -7.32 -10.33 -3.13
N ILE A 76 -6.12 -9.76 -2.96
CA ILE A 76 -5.08 -9.80 -3.98
C ILE A 76 -4.67 -11.25 -4.27
N LYS A 77 -4.46 -12.06 -3.22
CA LYS A 77 -4.11 -13.47 -3.36
C LYS A 77 -5.20 -14.27 -4.08
N ALA A 78 -6.48 -14.03 -3.74
CA ALA A 78 -7.61 -14.67 -4.40
C ALA A 78 -7.74 -14.32 -5.89
N SER A 79 -7.19 -13.17 -6.32
CA SER A 79 -7.19 -12.76 -7.73
C SER A 79 -6.28 -13.60 -8.63
N GLY A 80 -5.32 -14.34 -8.05
CA GLY A 80 -4.33 -15.12 -8.77
C GLY A 80 -3.26 -14.30 -9.51
N VAL A 81 -3.22 -12.97 -9.32
CA VAL A 81 -2.20 -12.11 -9.92
C VAL A 81 -0.89 -12.22 -9.13
N ASP A 82 0.19 -12.47 -9.86
CA ASP A 82 1.54 -12.56 -9.29
C ASP A 82 2.15 -11.15 -9.13
N VAL A 83 2.10 -10.64 -7.90
CA VAL A 83 2.66 -9.32 -7.54
C VAL A 83 3.31 -9.40 -6.17
N VAL A 84 4.47 -8.76 -6.02
CA VAL A 84 5.13 -8.64 -4.71
C VAL A 84 4.36 -7.63 -3.85
N LEU A 85 3.92 -8.07 -2.67
CA LEU A 85 3.29 -7.20 -1.69
C LEU A 85 4.33 -6.58 -0.77
N ASN A 86 4.46 -5.25 -0.84
CA ASN A 86 5.26 -4.46 0.10
C ASN A 86 4.31 -3.76 1.07
N LEU A 87 4.17 -4.31 2.28
CA LEU A 87 3.30 -3.75 3.32
C LEU A 87 4.10 -2.73 4.13
N THR A 88 3.58 -1.51 4.22
CA THR A 88 4.25 -0.46 4.99
C THR A 88 4.35 -0.83 6.48
N ALA A 89 5.48 -0.49 7.08
CA ALA A 89 5.65 -0.47 8.54
C ALA A 89 5.56 0.95 9.12
N GLY A 90 5.23 1.96 8.30
CA GLY A 90 5.09 3.36 8.72
C GLY A 90 3.81 4.03 8.20
N THR A 91 3.47 5.19 8.77
CA THR A 91 2.27 5.98 8.38
C THR A 91 2.58 7.41 7.94
N GLY A 92 3.81 7.70 7.53
CA GLY A 92 4.15 8.95 6.83
C GLY A 92 4.85 10.01 7.68
N GLY A 93 6.03 9.68 8.20
CA GLY A 93 6.91 10.65 8.86
C GLY A 93 6.48 11.06 10.28
N ASP A 94 5.59 10.30 10.91
CA ASP A 94 5.13 10.56 12.28
C ASP A 94 6.30 10.55 13.27
N LEU A 95 6.37 11.59 14.11
CA LEU A 95 7.31 11.66 15.22
C LEU A 95 6.67 11.04 16.45
N THR A 96 6.96 9.76 16.68
CA THR A 96 6.67 9.10 17.95
C THR A 96 7.79 9.40 18.94
N LEU A 97 7.47 10.07 20.05
CA LEU A 97 8.38 10.27 21.18
C LEU A 97 8.18 9.26 22.32
N ALA A 98 7.20 8.37 22.17
CA ALA A 98 6.87 7.35 23.15
C ALA A 98 7.75 6.09 23.00
N SER A 99 7.61 5.14 23.92
CA SER A 99 8.34 3.88 23.92
C SER A 99 8.04 3.06 22.65
N ALA A 100 9.00 2.26 22.17
CA ALA A 100 8.78 1.36 21.02
C ALA A 100 7.61 0.37 21.22
N GLU A 101 7.30 0.02 22.48
CA GLU A 101 6.19 -0.87 22.84
C GLU A 101 4.84 -0.14 22.98
N CYS A 102 4.85 1.20 23.04
CA CYS A 102 3.66 2.05 23.11
C CYS A 102 3.90 3.32 22.28
N PRO A 103 4.01 3.18 20.94
CA PRO A 103 4.43 4.26 20.04
C PRO A 103 3.32 5.28 19.71
#